data_AF-A0A1T3WIP4-F1
#
_entry.id   AF-A0A1T3WIP4-F1
#
_cell.length_a   1.000
_cell.length_b   1.000
_cell.length_c   1.000
_cell.angle_alpha   90.00
_cell.angle_beta   90.00
_cell.angle_gamma   90.00
#
_symmetry.space_group_name_H-M   'P 1'
#
loop_
_entity.id
_entity.type
_entity.pdbx_description
1 polymer ?
#
loop_
_entity_poly.entity_id
_entity_poly.type
_entity_poly.pdbx_seq_one_letter_code
_entity_poly.pdbx_strand_id
1 'polypeptide(L)'
;GGRAGSGGSLDALALDTLALLEVRWREIAGILEEKFPQSELGTVAPEELSALPGIQEVLGLHEVAELAESGEWDHVVVDCASTADALRMLTLPATFGLYLERAWPRYRRLGQPPADPASAAMLALLERVADGTERLSALLADASRVGAHLVLTAERVVAAEAARTLGALTLMGVPVAELLVNQILVQDDSFEYQNLPAHPAFDWYSERIAEQQVVLDELDSAIGDVKLVLVPHLPGEPIGPKALGELLEAARLRDGSPPPAPLRPVVDRESGTGLDAVYRMRLELPQVDPGALTLGRVDDDLIIGSGGMRRRVRLASVLRRCIVFDAQFRGGELTVRFRPDPAVWPK
;
A
#
# COMPACT_ATOMS: atom_id res chain seq x y z
N GLY A 1 45.63 -11.11 -4.10
CA GLY A 1 45.05 -10.20 -3.10
C GLY A 1 43.61 -9.97 -3.46
N GLY A 2 42.69 -10.56 -2.71
CA GLY A 2 41.25 -10.46 -2.95
C GLY A 2 40.74 -9.05 -2.68
N ARG A 3 39.89 -8.54 -3.57
CA ARG A 3 39.10 -7.34 -3.34
C ARG A 3 38.17 -7.60 -2.16
N ALA A 4 38.35 -6.86 -1.06
CA ALA A 4 37.31 -6.70 -0.06
C ALA A 4 36.08 -6.10 -0.78
N GLY A 5 34.92 -6.75 -0.60
CA GLY A 5 33.68 -6.31 -1.24
C GLY A 5 33.34 -4.88 -0.83
N SER A 6 32.95 -4.07 -1.82
CA SER A 6 32.37 -2.74 -1.60
C SER A 6 31.05 -2.92 -0.84
N GLY A 7 31.04 -2.63 0.46
CA GLY A 7 29.79 -2.52 1.21
C GLY A 7 28.95 -1.35 0.66
N GLY A 8 27.63 -1.52 0.61
CA GLY A 8 26.71 -0.42 0.30
C GLY A 8 26.72 0.65 1.40
N SER A 9 26.19 1.84 1.10
CA SER A 9 25.93 2.90 2.07
C SER A 9 24.51 2.79 2.62
N LEU A 10 24.33 3.14 3.90
CA LEU A 10 23.03 3.23 4.56
C LEU A 10 22.98 4.53 5.34
N ASP A 11 21.99 5.37 5.01
CA ASP A 11 21.68 6.58 5.74
C ASP A 11 20.28 6.44 6.35
N ALA A 12 20.05 7.16 7.45
CA ALA A 12 18.77 7.17 8.15
C ALA A 12 18.27 8.59 8.32
N LEU A 13 17.00 8.82 7.99
CA LEU A 13 16.31 10.10 8.12
C LEU A 13 15.03 9.90 8.93
N ALA A 14 14.88 10.65 10.02
CA ALA A 14 13.62 10.78 10.71
C ALA A 14 12.90 12.03 10.18
N LEU A 15 11.78 11.84 9.47
CA LEU A 15 10.99 12.93 8.92
C LEU A 15 10.10 13.55 9.99
N ASP A 16 10.35 14.81 10.32
CA ASP A 16 9.44 15.63 11.12
C ASP A 16 8.40 16.27 10.19
N THR A 17 7.25 15.61 10.05
CA THR A 17 6.17 16.05 9.18
C THR A 17 5.50 17.34 9.66
N LEU A 18 5.60 17.67 10.95
CA LEU A 18 5.08 18.92 11.49
C LEU A 18 5.99 20.08 11.10
N ALA A 19 7.30 19.94 11.29
CA ALA A 19 8.27 20.94 10.84
C ALA A 19 8.19 21.16 9.32
N LEU A 20 7.95 20.09 8.55
CA LEU A 20 7.72 20.18 7.11
C LEU A 20 6.45 21.00 6.79
N LEU A 21 5.34 20.71 7.47
CA LEU A 21 4.08 21.45 7.32
C LEU A 21 4.28 22.94 7.64
N GLU A 22 5.00 23.27 8.71
CA GLU A 22 5.33 24.66 9.05
C GLU A 22 6.06 25.39 7.95
N VAL A 23 7.10 24.77 7.38
CA VAL A 23 7.89 25.37 6.30
C VAL A 23 7.01 25.60 5.06
N ARG A 24 6.24 24.59 4.65
CA ARG A 24 5.36 24.70 3.47
C ARG A 24 4.21 25.70 3.70
N TRP A 25 3.68 25.78 4.92
CA TRP A 25 2.61 26.73 5.23
C TRP A 25 3.08 28.18 5.15
N ARG A 26 4.28 28.50 5.65
CA ARG A 26 4.83 29.86 5.55
C ARG A 26 4.94 30.34 4.10
N GLU A 27 5.26 29.44 3.16
CA GLU A 27 5.30 29.75 1.72
C GLU A 27 3.90 30.04 1.16
N ILE A 28 2.88 29.32 1.62
CA ILE A 28 1.50 29.40 1.13
C ILE A 28 0.74 30.59 1.76
N ALA A 29 0.95 30.85 3.05
CA ALA A 29 0.25 31.86 3.82
C ALA A 29 0.38 33.26 3.21
N GLY A 30 1.58 33.65 2.77
CA GLY A 30 1.79 34.94 2.11
C GLY A 30 0.98 35.11 0.82
N ILE A 31 0.86 34.05 0.03
CA ILE A 31 0.04 34.06 -1.21
C ILE A 31 -1.46 34.18 -0.86
N LEU A 32 -1.90 33.54 0.23
CA LEU A 32 -3.28 33.63 0.71
C LEU A 32 -3.62 35.02 1.25
N GLU A 33 -2.74 35.65 2.03
CA GLU A 33 -2.93 37.00 2.55
C GLU A 33 -3.05 38.04 1.45
N GLU A 34 -2.18 37.98 0.45
CA GLU A 34 -2.22 38.87 -0.71
C GLU A 34 -3.52 38.71 -1.51
N LYS A 35 -3.99 37.46 -1.67
CA LYS A 35 -5.18 37.16 -2.48
C LYS A 35 -6.49 37.43 -1.74
N PHE A 36 -6.52 37.19 -0.43
CA PHE A 36 -7.71 37.27 0.41
C PHE A 36 -7.42 38.12 1.66
N PRO A 37 -7.20 39.44 1.52
CA PRO A 37 -6.81 40.31 2.63
C PRO A 37 -7.88 40.47 3.72
N GLN A 38 -9.13 40.06 3.45
CA GLN A 38 -10.21 40.02 4.45
C GLN A 38 -10.33 38.67 5.16
N SER A 39 -9.49 37.70 4.82
CA SER A 39 -9.50 36.36 5.41
C SER A 39 -8.43 36.25 6.50
N GLU A 40 -8.77 35.57 7.59
CA GLU A 40 -7.81 35.24 8.65
C GLU A 40 -6.94 34.01 8.30
N LEU A 41 -7.11 33.43 7.10
CA LEU A 41 -6.37 32.24 6.67
C LEU A 41 -4.86 32.40 6.75
N GLY A 42 -4.31 33.57 6.47
CA GLY A 42 -2.87 33.83 6.59
C GLY A 42 -2.33 33.79 8.03
N THR A 43 -3.21 34.04 9.00
CA THR A 43 -2.86 34.12 10.43
C THR A 43 -2.97 32.79 11.17
N VAL A 44 -3.46 31.75 10.49
CA VAL A 44 -3.59 30.40 11.05
C VAL A 44 -2.20 29.86 11.35
N ALA A 45 -2.00 29.41 12.60
CA ALA A 45 -0.75 28.79 13.01
C ALA A 45 -0.58 27.43 12.30
N PRO A 46 0.64 27.05 11.86
CA PRO A 46 0.85 25.74 11.24
C PRO A 46 0.39 24.55 12.09
N GLU A 47 0.48 24.67 13.42
CA GLU A 47 0.06 23.65 14.37
C GLU A 47 -1.47 23.46 14.31
N GLU A 48 -2.25 24.49 13.98
CA GLU A 48 -3.69 24.36 13.75
C GLU A 48 -3.99 23.59 12.46
N LEU A 49 -3.12 23.69 11.46
CA LEU A 49 -3.24 22.91 10.23
C LEU A 49 -2.91 21.45 10.42
N SER A 50 -2.13 21.09 11.45
CA SER A 50 -1.86 19.70 11.79
C SER A 50 -3.15 18.93 12.13
N ALA A 51 -4.22 19.64 12.52
CA ALA A 51 -5.55 19.07 12.74
C ALA A 51 -6.29 18.72 11.43
N LEU A 52 -5.82 19.19 10.27
CA LEU A 52 -6.36 18.78 8.97
C LEU A 52 -6.00 17.31 8.70
N PRO A 53 -6.99 16.41 8.60
CA PRO A 53 -6.71 15.00 8.44
C PRO A 53 -5.92 14.71 7.16
N GLY A 54 -4.79 14.02 7.29
CA GLY A 54 -4.03 13.50 6.15
C GLY A 54 -2.97 14.45 5.56
N ILE A 55 -2.89 15.71 6.00
CA ILE A 55 -1.97 16.68 5.40
C ILE A 55 -0.49 16.32 5.67
N GLN A 56 -0.19 15.89 6.89
CA GLN A 56 1.16 15.48 7.27
C GLN A 56 1.59 14.22 6.54
N GLU A 57 0.68 13.26 6.39
CA GLU A 57 0.92 12.02 5.67
C GLU A 57 1.19 12.27 4.17
N VAL A 58 0.43 13.15 3.52
CA VAL A 58 0.66 13.51 2.11
C VAL A 58 1.98 14.26 1.93
N LEU A 59 2.31 15.18 2.84
CA LEU A 59 3.57 15.91 2.80
C LEU A 59 4.78 14.99 3.04
N GLY A 60 4.70 14.11 4.04
CA GLY A 60 5.73 13.12 4.31
C GLY A 60 5.96 12.18 3.13
N LEU A 61 4.89 11.66 2.53
CA LEU A 61 4.96 10.86 1.31
C LEU A 61 5.57 11.63 0.13
N HIS A 62 5.28 12.93 0.00
CA HIS A 62 5.86 13.75 -1.05
C HIS A 62 7.39 13.86 -0.89
N GLU A 63 7.89 14.11 0.32
CA GLU A 63 9.35 14.16 0.55
C GLU A 63 10.01 12.79 0.32
N VAL A 64 9.35 11.69 0.71
CA VAL A 64 9.82 10.34 0.38
C VAL A 64 9.89 10.13 -1.13
N ALA A 65 8.90 10.61 -1.89
CA ALA A 65 8.88 10.51 -3.33
C ALA A 65 10.01 11.32 -3.98
N GLU A 66 10.28 12.54 -3.51
CA GLU A 66 11.40 13.36 -3.99
C GLU A 66 12.75 12.68 -3.71
N LEU A 67 12.93 12.07 -2.53
CA LEU A 67 14.12 11.25 -2.23
C LEU A 67 14.23 10.04 -3.17
N ALA A 68 13.12 9.36 -3.45
CA ALA A 68 13.09 8.22 -4.35
C ALA A 68 13.29 8.58 -5.83
N GLU A 69 13.11 9.85 -6.20
CA GLU A 69 13.31 10.38 -7.56
C GLU A 69 14.63 11.14 -7.74
N SER A 70 15.36 11.44 -6.66
CA SER A 70 16.62 12.21 -6.71
C SER A 70 17.73 11.52 -7.51
N GLY A 71 17.66 10.20 -7.64
CA GLY A 71 18.71 9.37 -8.25
C GLY A 71 19.93 9.18 -7.35
N GLU A 72 19.90 9.65 -6.11
CA GLU A 72 20.95 9.47 -5.12
C GLU A 72 20.86 8.12 -4.38
N TRP A 73 19.68 7.49 -4.42
CA TRP A 73 19.38 6.26 -3.69
C TRP A 73 18.91 5.16 -4.64
N ASP A 74 19.46 3.95 -4.47
CA ASP A 74 18.97 2.75 -5.16
C ASP A 74 17.64 2.26 -4.54
N HIS A 75 17.52 2.39 -3.22
CA HIS A 75 16.37 1.96 -2.44
C HIS A 75 16.05 2.96 -1.34
N VAL A 76 14.77 3.24 -1.13
CA VAL A 76 14.25 4.02 0.01
C VAL A 76 13.33 3.12 0.81
N VAL A 77 13.70 2.83 2.06
CA VAL A 77 12.88 2.03 2.99
C VAL A 77 12.14 2.98 3.92
N VAL A 78 10.82 2.86 3.95
CA VAL A 78 9.95 3.70 4.77
C VAL A 78 9.42 2.87 5.93
N ASP A 79 9.86 3.18 7.15
CA ASP A 79 9.24 2.65 8.36
C ASP A 79 7.89 3.36 8.56
N CYS A 80 6.81 2.60 8.42
CA CYS A 80 5.46 3.13 8.45
C CYS A 80 4.92 3.16 9.89
N ALA A 81 3.96 4.06 10.14
CA ALA A 81 3.16 4.04 11.36
C ALA A 81 2.28 2.78 11.46
N SER A 82 1.24 2.82 12.30
CA SER A 82 0.29 1.71 12.43
C SER A 82 -0.22 1.23 11.06
N THR A 83 -0.53 -0.06 10.93
CA THR A 83 -0.98 -0.65 9.66
C THR A 83 -2.15 0.11 9.04
N ALA A 84 -3.12 0.53 9.85
CA ALA A 84 -4.26 1.30 9.37
C ALA A 84 -3.86 2.68 8.83
N ASP A 85 -2.93 3.37 9.51
CA ASP A 85 -2.42 4.68 9.06
C ASP A 85 -1.60 4.55 7.79
N ALA A 86 -0.77 3.50 7.67
CA ALA A 86 0.01 3.22 6.47
C ALA A 86 -0.90 2.97 5.25
N LEU A 87 -1.94 2.14 5.41
CA LEU A 87 -2.92 1.88 4.34
C LEU A 87 -3.69 3.15 3.95
N ARG A 88 -4.09 3.96 4.93
CA ARG A 88 -4.75 5.26 4.69
C ARG A 88 -3.83 6.20 3.93
N MET A 89 -2.59 6.34 4.39
CA MET A 89 -1.54 7.19 3.81
C MET A 89 -1.36 6.92 2.31
N LEU A 90 -1.34 5.66 1.88
CA LEU A 90 -1.21 5.27 0.47
C LEU A 90 -2.38 5.74 -0.42
N THR A 91 -3.56 5.96 0.14
CA THR A 91 -4.77 6.38 -0.61
C THR A 91 -5.03 7.88 -0.55
N LEU A 92 -4.38 8.61 0.36
CA LEU A 92 -4.61 10.03 0.58
C LEU A 92 -4.25 10.90 -0.65
N PRO A 93 -3.12 10.69 -1.35
CA PRO A 93 -2.78 11.52 -2.51
C PRO A 93 -3.89 11.52 -3.58
N ALA A 94 -4.36 10.35 -3.99
CA ALA A 94 -5.42 10.24 -5.00
C ALA A 94 -6.73 10.91 -4.53
N THR A 95 -7.04 10.79 -3.23
CA THR A 95 -8.21 11.43 -2.62
C THR A 95 -8.08 12.96 -2.62
N PHE A 96 -6.90 13.48 -2.29
CA PHE A 96 -6.61 14.91 -2.27
C PHE A 96 -6.72 15.51 -3.68
N GLY A 97 -6.15 14.83 -4.68
CA GLY A 97 -6.24 15.24 -6.08
C GLY A 97 -7.69 15.28 -6.59
N LEU A 98 -8.52 14.30 -6.19
CA LEU A 98 -9.95 14.30 -6.53
C LEU A 98 -10.69 15.52 -5.94
N TYR A 99 -10.42 15.88 -4.69
CA TYR A 99 -11.06 17.05 -4.07
C TYR A 99 -10.57 18.36 -4.67
N LEU A 100 -9.27 18.46 -4.99
CA LEU A 100 -8.71 19.60 -5.68
C LEU A 100 -9.37 19.82 -7.05
N GLU A 101 -9.52 18.75 -7.83
CA GLU A 101 -10.17 18.82 -9.15
C GLU A 101 -11.67 19.17 -9.06
N ARG A 102 -12.35 18.77 -7.98
CA ARG A 102 -13.75 19.17 -7.72
C ARG A 102 -13.88 20.64 -7.34
N ALA A 103 -13.00 21.14 -6.48
CA ALA A 103 -13.05 22.50 -5.97
C ALA A 103 -12.54 23.52 -7.00
N TRP A 104 -11.46 23.21 -7.72
CA TRP A 104 -10.87 24.04 -8.78
C TRP A 104 -10.57 23.22 -10.03
N PRO A 105 -11.55 22.91 -10.89
CA PRO A 105 -11.32 22.08 -12.07
C PRO A 105 -10.24 22.61 -13.03
N ARG A 106 -9.47 21.72 -13.69
CA ARG A 106 -8.40 22.07 -14.66
C ARG A 106 -8.83 23.08 -15.70
N TYR A 107 -10.04 22.95 -16.27
CA TYR A 107 -10.54 23.89 -17.29
C TYR A 107 -10.72 25.32 -16.76
N ARG A 108 -10.98 25.50 -15.46
CA ARG A 108 -11.04 26.84 -14.84
C ARG A 108 -9.65 27.38 -14.57
N ARG A 109 -8.72 26.52 -14.16
CA ARG A 109 -7.32 26.89 -13.89
C ARG A 109 -6.60 27.33 -15.17
N LEU A 110 -6.88 26.68 -16.31
CA LEU A 110 -6.26 27.00 -17.60
C LEU A 110 -7.07 27.94 -18.50
N GLY A 111 -8.36 28.13 -18.21
CA GLY A 111 -9.30 28.81 -19.12
C GLY A 111 -9.43 30.32 -18.94
N GLN A 112 -8.93 30.89 -17.84
CA GLN A 112 -8.99 32.33 -17.58
C GLN A 112 -7.60 32.87 -17.23
N PRO A 113 -7.10 33.90 -17.93
CA PRO A 113 -5.86 34.55 -17.53
C PRO A 113 -6.04 35.20 -16.15
N PRO A 114 -5.01 35.15 -15.29
CA PRO A 114 -5.08 35.75 -13.96
C PRO A 114 -5.30 37.27 -14.08
N ALA A 115 -6.21 37.80 -13.27
CA ALA A 115 -6.57 39.22 -13.31
C ALA A 115 -5.51 40.14 -12.67
N ASP A 116 -4.70 39.59 -11.76
CA ASP A 116 -3.67 40.30 -11.00
C ASP A 116 -2.52 39.33 -10.60
N PRO A 117 -1.36 39.84 -10.13
CA PRO A 117 -0.23 39.00 -9.72
C PRO A 117 -0.55 37.98 -8.62
N ALA A 118 -1.39 38.35 -7.63
CA ALA A 118 -1.78 37.45 -6.55
C ALA A 118 -2.61 36.25 -7.06
N SER A 119 -3.48 36.49 -8.05
CA SER A 119 -4.22 35.44 -8.77
C SER A 119 -3.29 34.52 -9.54
N ALA A 120 -2.24 35.08 -10.15
CA ALA A 120 -1.24 34.30 -10.88
C ALA A 120 -0.44 33.41 -9.92
N ALA A 121 -0.05 33.94 -8.75
CA ALA A 121 0.64 33.17 -7.72
C ALA A 121 -0.24 32.05 -7.14
N MET A 122 -1.52 32.34 -6.84
CA MET A 122 -2.48 31.35 -6.38
C MET A 122 -2.71 30.23 -7.41
N LEU A 123 -2.85 30.60 -8.68
CA LEU A 123 -3.00 29.63 -9.77
C LEU A 123 -1.76 28.73 -9.90
N ALA A 124 -0.57 29.31 -9.83
CA ALA A 124 0.69 28.56 -9.88
C ALA A 124 0.84 27.61 -8.68
N LEU A 125 0.40 28.01 -7.48
CA LEU A 125 0.37 27.15 -6.31
C LEU A 125 -0.59 25.97 -6.51
N LEU A 126 -1.81 26.22 -6.98
CA LEU A 126 -2.81 25.18 -7.23
C LEU A 126 -2.33 24.15 -8.27
N GLU A 127 -1.72 24.61 -9.37
CA GLU A 127 -1.12 23.70 -10.37
C GLU A 127 0.03 22.89 -9.78
N ARG A 128 0.91 23.51 -8.98
CA ARG A 128 2.01 22.78 -8.32
C ARG A 128 1.50 21.68 -7.40
N VAL A 129 0.46 21.97 -6.59
CA VAL A 129 -0.16 20.99 -5.70
C VAL A 129 -0.86 19.89 -6.51
N ALA A 130 -1.57 20.25 -7.59
CA ALA A 130 -2.22 19.28 -8.47
C ALA A 130 -1.20 18.32 -9.09
N ASP A 131 -0.16 18.86 -9.72
CA ASP A 131 0.87 18.07 -10.40
C ASP A 131 1.69 17.23 -9.41
N GLY A 132 2.01 17.77 -8.23
CA GLY A 132 2.67 17.02 -7.17
C GLY A 132 1.83 15.83 -6.68
N THR A 133 0.53 16.05 -6.46
CA THR A 133 -0.39 15.01 -6.00
C THR A 133 -0.64 13.95 -7.09
N GLU A 134 -0.74 14.36 -8.36
CA GLU A 134 -0.88 13.47 -9.52
C GLU A 134 0.35 12.57 -9.67
N ARG A 135 1.56 13.16 -9.62
CA ARG A 135 2.83 12.40 -9.67
C ARG A 135 2.98 11.44 -8.51
N LEU A 136 2.72 11.89 -7.28
CA LEU A 136 2.78 11.02 -6.10
C LEU A 136 1.79 9.85 -6.19
N SER A 137 0.56 10.12 -6.63
CA SER A 137 -0.45 9.06 -6.82
C SER A 137 -0.03 8.05 -7.90
N ALA A 138 0.60 8.52 -8.99
CA ALA A 138 1.10 7.66 -10.05
C ALA A 138 2.27 6.79 -9.57
N LEU A 139 3.20 7.36 -8.80
CA LEU A 139 4.32 6.64 -8.20
C LEU A 139 3.85 5.52 -7.26
N LEU A 140 2.93 5.83 -6.35
CA LEU A 140 2.41 4.84 -5.39
C LEU A 140 1.61 3.72 -6.06
N ALA A 141 1.05 3.97 -7.25
CA ALA A 141 0.36 2.97 -8.04
C ALA A 141 1.30 2.12 -8.91
N ASP A 142 2.57 2.49 -9.04
CA ASP A 142 3.55 1.76 -9.84
C ASP A 142 4.16 0.60 -9.04
N ALA A 143 3.61 -0.60 -9.26
CA ALA A 143 4.06 -1.83 -8.64
C ALA A 143 5.48 -2.29 -9.04
N SER A 144 6.13 -1.63 -10.00
CA SER A 144 7.55 -1.86 -10.32
C SER A 144 8.49 -0.99 -9.48
N ARG A 145 7.97 0.09 -8.90
CA ARG A 145 8.69 1.08 -8.10
C ARG A 145 8.44 0.92 -6.60
N VAL A 146 7.21 0.56 -6.23
CA VAL A 146 6.74 0.53 -4.84
C VAL A 146 6.29 -0.88 -4.48
N GLY A 147 6.73 -1.35 -3.31
CA GLY A 147 6.31 -2.61 -2.70
C GLY A 147 6.31 -2.52 -1.18
N ALA A 148 5.71 -3.50 -0.53
CA ALA A 148 5.56 -3.57 0.92
C ALA A 148 6.22 -4.83 1.49
N HIS A 149 6.77 -4.72 2.70
CA HIS A 149 7.15 -5.86 3.52
C HIS A 149 6.21 -5.89 4.71
N LEU A 150 5.55 -7.03 4.94
CA LEU A 150 4.60 -7.16 6.04
C LEU A 150 5.26 -7.87 7.21
N VAL A 151 5.42 -7.16 8.33
CA VAL A 151 6.00 -7.71 9.56
C VAL A 151 4.87 -8.05 10.53
N LEU A 152 4.92 -9.24 11.11
CA LEU A 152 3.94 -9.76 12.06
C LEU A 152 4.61 -10.58 13.16
N THR A 153 3.91 -10.83 14.26
CA THR A 153 4.27 -11.88 15.24
C THR A 153 3.30 -13.06 15.08
N ALA A 154 3.72 -14.25 15.52
CA ALA A 154 2.89 -15.46 15.52
C ALA A 154 1.85 -15.45 16.65
N GLU A 155 1.04 -14.40 16.71
CA GLU A 155 -0.12 -14.27 17.60
C GLU A 155 -1.40 -14.25 16.78
N ARG A 156 -2.46 -14.94 17.22
CA ARG A 156 -3.71 -15.11 16.46
C ARG A 156 -4.29 -13.80 15.93
N VAL A 157 -4.34 -12.76 16.76
CA VAL A 157 -4.90 -11.45 16.38
C VAL A 157 -4.03 -10.76 15.35
N VAL A 158 -2.71 -10.83 15.50
CA VAL A 158 -1.74 -10.20 14.61
C VAL A 158 -1.70 -10.91 13.26
N ALA A 159 -1.72 -12.25 13.24
CA ALA A 159 -1.83 -13.04 12.02
C ALA A 159 -3.14 -12.77 11.26
N ALA A 160 -4.27 -12.66 11.97
CA ALA A 160 -5.55 -12.32 11.37
C ALA A 160 -5.55 -10.88 10.79
N GLU A 161 -4.87 -9.93 11.45
CA GLU A 161 -4.69 -8.58 10.92
C GLU A 161 -3.79 -8.59 9.69
N ALA A 162 -2.66 -9.31 9.73
CA ALA A 162 -1.76 -9.44 8.59
C ALA A 162 -2.47 -10.01 7.35
N ALA A 163 -3.34 -11.02 7.51
CA ALA A 163 -4.14 -11.56 6.42
C ALA A 163 -5.08 -10.49 5.81
N ARG A 164 -5.75 -9.68 6.65
CA ARG A 164 -6.57 -8.55 6.18
C ARG A 164 -5.74 -7.49 5.47
N THR A 165 -4.58 -7.13 6.02
CA THR A 165 -3.65 -6.16 5.43
C THR A 165 -3.15 -6.63 4.06
N LEU A 166 -2.81 -7.92 3.93
CA LEU A 166 -2.39 -8.52 2.67
C LEU A 166 -3.49 -8.41 1.60
N GLY A 167 -4.75 -8.69 1.97
CA GLY A 167 -5.90 -8.49 1.09
C GLY A 167 -6.10 -7.01 0.70
N ALA A 168 -5.92 -6.08 1.65
CA ALA A 168 -6.00 -4.64 1.39
C ALA A 168 -4.90 -4.15 0.44
N LEU A 169 -3.65 -4.54 0.65
CA LEU A 169 -2.50 -4.21 -0.21
C LEU A 169 -2.69 -4.78 -1.62
N THR A 170 -3.15 -6.04 -1.73
CA THR A 170 -3.50 -6.67 -3.00
C THR A 170 -4.57 -5.87 -3.72
N LEU A 171 -5.64 -5.49 -3.02
CA LEU A 171 -6.69 -4.64 -3.55
C LEU A 171 -6.16 -3.27 -3.95
N MET A 172 -5.22 -2.65 -3.24
CA MET A 172 -4.61 -1.38 -3.68
C MET A 172 -3.63 -1.55 -4.84
N GLY A 173 -3.11 -2.76 -5.06
CA GLY A 173 -2.14 -3.07 -6.11
C GLY A 173 -0.70 -2.86 -5.68
N VAL A 174 -0.47 -2.74 -4.38
CA VAL A 174 0.87 -2.67 -3.80
C VAL A 174 1.37 -4.11 -3.63
N PRO A 175 2.42 -4.53 -4.36
CA PRO A 175 2.98 -5.86 -4.21
C PRO A 175 3.56 -6.03 -2.81
N VAL A 176 3.29 -7.16 -2.18
CA VAL A 176 4.01 -7.56 -0.97
C VAL A 176 5.23 -8.36 -1.40
N ALA A 177 6.42 -7.87 -1.07
CA ALA A 177 7.67 -8.55 -1.41
C ALA A 177 7.92 -9.73 -0.47
N GLU A 178 7.71 -9.53 0.83
CA GLU A 178 7.99 -10.53 1.86
C GLU A 178 7.01 -10.41 3.04
N LEU A 179 6.75 -11.56 3.69
CA LEU A 179 6.09 -11.64 4.98
C LEU A 179 7.12 -12.08 6.02
N LEU A 180 7.34 -11.25 7.03
CA LEU A 180 8.33 -11.48 8.08
C LEU A 180 7.62 -11.79 9.39
N VAL A 181 7.74 -13.03 9.87
CA VAL A 181 7.23 -13.41 11.19
C VAL A 181 8.34 -13.21 12.20
N ASN A 182 8.24 -12.11 12.95
CA ASN A 182 9.17 -11.74 14.00
C ASN A 182 8.90 -12.48 15.30
N GLN A 183 9.93 -12.59 16.13
CA GLN A 183 9.87 -13.17 17.47
C GLN A 183 9.43 -14.64 17.50
N ILE A 184 9.89 -15.43 16.51
CA ILE A 184 9.67 -16.87 16.50
C ILE A 184 10.58 -17.56 17.50
N LEU A 185 10.01 -18.41 18.34
CA LEU A 185 10.74 -19.36 19.15
C LEU A 185 10.98 -20.60 18.32
N VAL A 186 12.24 -21.05 18.27
CA VAL A 186 12.64 -22.25 17.54
C VAL A 186 13.06 -23.33 18.52
N GLN A 187 12.57 -24.54 18.29
CA GLN A 187 13.12 -25.71 18.96
C GLN A 187 14.45 -26.06 18.30
N ASP A 188 15.52 -26.09 19.09
CA ASP A 188 16.81 -26.58 18.62
C ASP A 188 16.85 -28.10 18.76
N ASP A 189 16.54 -28.81 17.67
CA ASP A 189 16.56 -30.27 17.62
C ASP A 189 17.99 -30.86 17.62
N SER A 190 19.04 -30.01 17.60
CA SER A 190 20.43 -30.48 17.66
C SER A 190 20.88 -30.90 19.07
N PHE A 191 20.07 -30.59 20.10
CA PHE A 191 20.30 -30.99 21.48
C PHE A 191 19.09 -31.73 22.05
N GLU A 192 19.25 -33.04 22.26
CA GLU A 192 18.35 -33.76 23.14
C GLU A 192 18.67 -33.40 24.59
N TYR A 193 17.77 -32.65 25.23
CA TYR A 193 17.85 -32.34 26.65
C TYR A 193 17.53 -33.59 27.49
N GLN A 194 18.51 -34.48 27.64
CA GLN A 194 18.38 -35.67 28.50
C GLN A 194 18.68 -35.31 29.97
N ASN A 195 17.88 -35.84 30.90
CA ASN A 195 18.04 -35.69 32.35
C ASN A 195 17.87 -34.26 32.93
N LEU A 196 17.18 -33.36 32.24
CA LEU A 196 16.78 -32.10 32.88
C LEU A 196 15.67 -32.34 33.92
N PRO A 197 15.74 -31.68 35.10
CA PRO A 197 14.62 -31.70 36.03
C PRO A 197 13.40 -31.03 35.39
N ALA A 198 12.21 -31.59 35.63
CA ALA A 198 10.96 -30.96 35.24
C ALA A 198 10.92 -29.53 35.82
N HIS A 199 10.88 -28.53 34.93
CA HIS A 199 10.92 -27.12 35.30
C HIS A 199 9.89 -26.35 34.48
N PRO A 200 9.01 -25.54 35.10
CA PRO A 200 7.91 -24.85 34.40
C PRO A 200 8.34 -23.99 33.20
N ALA A 201 9.59 -23.53 33.18
CA ALA A 201 10.14 -22.76 32.06
C ALA A 201 10.24 -23.58 30.76
N PHE A 202 10.59 -24.87 30.83
CA PHE A 202 10.67 -25.73 29.64
C PHE A 202 9.28 -26.06 29.10
N ASP A 203 8.32 -26.29 30.00
CA ASP A 203 6.91 -26.49 29.64
C ASP A 203 6.36 -25.25 28.95
N TRP A 204 6.55 -24.06 29.56
CA TRP A 204 6.13 -22.79 28.96
C TRP A 204 6.76 -22.54 27.59
N TYR A 205 8.06 -22.81 27.43
CA TYR A 205 8.77 -22.62 26.16
C TYR A 205 8.21 -23.54 25.07
N SER A 206 7.99 -24.81 25.40
CA SER A 206 7.42 -25.81 24.49
C SER A 206 5.97 -25.47 24.11
N GLU A 207 5.15 -25.05 25.08
CA GLU A 207 3.78 -24.59 24.85
C GLU A 207 3.74 -23.35 23.95
N ARG A 208 4.67 -22.41 24.13
CA ARG A 208 4.76 -21.20 23.28
C ARG A 208 5.13 -21.54 21.84
N ILE A 209 6.08 -22.45 21.63
CA ILE A 209 6.43 -22.94 20.28
C ILE A 209 5.21 -23.60 19.62
N ALA A 210 4.52 -24.50 20.35
CA ALA A 210 3.32 -25.15 19.85
C ALA A 210 2.21 -24.14 19.51
N GLU A 211 1.99 -23.12 20.34
CA GLU A 211 1.02 -22.06 20.06
C GLU A 211 1.40 -21.26 18.79
N GLN A 212 2.66 -20.86 18.64
CA GLN A 212 3.14 -20.17 17.44
C GLN A 212 2.96 -21.02 16.18
N GLN A 213 3.23 -22.33 16.25
CA GLN A 213 3.03 -23.25 15.12
C GLN A 213 1.55 -23.32 14.71
N VAL A 214 0.63 -23.43 15.69
CA VAL A 214 -0.82 -23.41 15.40
C VAL A 214 -1.22 -22.11 14.71
N VAL A 215 -0.67 -20.96 15.13
CA VAL A 215 -0.95 -19.67 14.47
C VAL A 215 -0.41 -19.62 13.05
N LEU A 216 0.78 -20.18 12.80
CA LEU A 216 1.35 -20.27 11.45
C LEU A 216 0.49 -21.17 10.54
N ASP A 217 -0.02 -22.30 11.05
CA ASP A 217 -0.90 -23.19 10.30
C ASP A 217 -2.27 -22.53 10.00
N GLU A 218 -2.81 -21.75 10.96
CA GLU A 218 -4.00 -20.93 10.75
C GLU A 218 -3.76 -19.83 9.71
N LEU A 219 -2.59 -19.21 9.72
CA LEU A 219 -2.18 -18.21 8.72
C LEU A 219 -2.12 -18.85 7.33
N ASP A 220 -1.51 -20.02 7.17
CA ASP A 220 -1.43 -20.76 5.90
C ASP A 220 -2.82 -21.12 5.36
N SER A 221 -3.74 -21.47 6.26
CA SER A 221 -5.14 -21.71 5.89
C SER A 221 -5.84 -20.43 5.37
N ALA A 222 -5.42 -19.25 5.83
CA ALA A 222 -6.01 -17.97 5.47
C ALA A 222 -5.41 -17.33 4.21
N ILE A 223 -4.08 -17.43 4.01
CA ILE A 223 -3.38 -16.74 2.92
C ILE A 223 -2.80 -17.68 1.85
N GLY A 224 -2.86 -19.00 2.09
CA GLY A 224 -2.18 -20.03 1.30
C GLY A 224 -0.78 -20.34 1.82
N ASP A 225 -0.11 -21.30 1.17
CA ASP A 225 1.29 -21.68 1.45
C ASP A 225 2.26 -20.60 0.96
N VAL A 226 2.27 -19.44 1.61
CA VAL A 226 3.12 -18.31 1.26
C VAL A 226 4.48 -18.44 1.95
N LYS A 227 5.55 -18.11 1.21
CA LYS A 227 6.93 -18.05 1.71
C LYS A 227 7.03 -17.03 2.85
N LEU A 228 7.64 -17.44 3.97
CA LEU A 228 7.83 -16.59 5.14
C LEU A 228 9.31 -16.43 5.48
N VAL A 229 9.66 -15.26 6.02
CA VAL A 229 10.94 -15.02 6.69
C VAL A 229 10.69 -15.11 8.19
N LEU A 230 11.20 -16.16 8.84
CA LEU A 230 11.07 -16.37 10.28
C LEU A 230 12.26 -15.72 10.98
N VAL A 231 11.99 -14.72 11.81
CA VAL A 231 13.02 -13.98 12.56
C VAL A 231 12.95 -14.42 14.03
N PRO A 232 14.05 -14.91 14.62
CA PRO A 232 14.01 -15.51 15.94
C PRO A 232 13.77 -14.48 17.04
N HIS A 233 13.14 -14.92 18.13
CA HIS A 233 13.06 -14.14 19.35
C HIS A 233 14.41 -14.12 20.06
N LEU A 234 15.04 -12.95 20.15
CA LEU A 234 16.31 -12.78 20.82
C LEU A 234 16.12 -12.51 22.33
N PRO A 235 17.02 -12.98 23.19
CA PRO A 235 16.97 -12.72 24.63
C PRO A 235 17.29 -11.27 25.01
N GLY A 236 17.82 -10.47 24.07
CA GLY A 236 18.14 -9.05 24.27
C GLY A 236 17.87 -8.25 23.00
N GLU A 237 17.74 -6.93 23.16
CA GLU A 237 17.49 -6.03 22.04
C GLU A 237 18.68 -6.00 21.07
N PRO A 238 18.47 -6.15 19.76
CA PRO A 238 19.54 -6.16 18.77
C PRO A 238 20.04 -4.72 18.49
N ILE A 239 20.83 -4.16 19.41
CA ILE A 239 21.33 -2.80 19.32
C ILE A 239 22.68 -2.76 18.59
N GLY A 240 22.74 -1.96 17.52
CA GLY A 240 23.95 -1.66 16.77
C GLY A 240 24.23 -2.64 15.60
N PRO A 241 25.12 -2.27 14.67
CA PRO A 241 25.27 -2.97 13.39
C PRO A 241 25.63 -4.46 13.52
N LYS A 242 26.42 -4.81 14.55
CA LYS A 242 26.81 -6.21 14.79
C LYS A 242 25.61 -7.06 15.18
N ALA A 243 24.81 -6.61 16.15
CA ALA A 243 23.64 -7.35 16.63
C ALA A 243 22.56 -7.45 15.54
N LEU A 244 22.39 -6.40 14.72
CA LEU A 244 21.51 -6.43 13.55
C LEU A 244 22.00 -7.42 12.49
N GLY A 245 23.31 -7.49 12.24
CA GLY A 245 23.90 -8.51 11.37
C GLY A 245 23.69 -9.92 11.89
N GLU A 246 23.90 -10.14 13.20
CA GLU A 246 23.63 -11.43 13.86
C GLU A 246 22.14 -11.82 13.76
N LEU A 247 21.20 -10.87 13.88
CA LEU A 247 19.77 -11.10 13.68
C LEU A 247 19.46 -11.51 12.24
N LEU A 248 20.04 -10.83 11.24
CA LEU A 248 19.85 -11.15 9.83
C LEU A 248 20.34 -12.56 9.49
N GLU A 249 21.54 -12.93 9.97
CA GLU A 249 22.10 -14.28 9.79
C GLU A 249 21.28 -15.37 10.52
N ALA A 250 20.56 -14.99 11.59
CA ALA A 250 19.70 -15.89 12.34
C ALA A 250 18.29 -16.05 11.74
N ALA A 251 17.88 -15.17 10.81
CA ALA A 251 16.62 -15.32 10.09
C ALA A 251 16.61 -16.59 9.24
N ARG A 252 15.44 -17.22 9.07
CA ARG A 252 15.26 -18.46 8.32
C ARG A 252 14.16 -18.28 7.28
N LEU A 253 14.38 -18.81 6.09
CA LEU A 253 13.33 -18.88 5.08
C LEU A 253 12.51 -20.14 5.31
N ARG A 254 11.20 -19.98 5.45
CA ARG A 254 10.24 -21.07 5.32
C ARG A 254 9.79 -21.10 3.86
N ASP A 255 9.98 -22.24 3.21
CA ASP A 255 9.58 -22.45 1.81
C ASP A 255 8.07 -22.22 1.63
N GLY A 256 7.68 -21.92 0.39
CA GLY A 256 6.30 -21.64 -0.01
C GLY A 256 6.25 -20.91 -1.35
N SER A 257 5.04 -20.59 -1.79
CA SER A 257 4.78 -19.74 -2.95
C SER A 257 5.15 -18.28 -2.65
N PRO A 258 5.58 -17.49 -3.64
CA PRO A 258 5.79 -16.05 -3.42
C PRO A 258 4.49 -15.39 -2.96
N PRO A 259 4.56 -14.25 -2.25
CA PRO A 259 3.36 -13.50 -1.92
C PRO A 259 2.55 -13.14 -3.18
N PRO A 260 1.24 -12.84 -3.01
CA PRO A 260 0.34 -12.59 -4.13
C PRO A 260 0.83 -11.45 -5.02
N ALA A 261 0.78 -11.67 -6.33
CA ALA A 261 1.11 -10.63 -7.29
C ALA A 261 0.06 -9.50 -7.26
N PRO A 262 0.43 -8.26 -7.67
CA PRO A 262 -0.53 -7.19 -7.86
C PRO A 262 -1.68 -7.59 -8.78
N LEU A 263 -2.86 -7.05 -8.52
CA LEU A 263 -4.05 -7.32 -9.33
C LEU A 263 -3.83 -7.02 -10.81
N ARG A 264 -3.93 -8.06 -11.63
CA ARG A 264 -3.85 -7.97 -13.09
C ARG A 264 -5.09 -8.58 -13.72
N PRO A 265 -6.03 -7.77 -14.25
CA PRO A 265 -7.20 -8.30 -14.94
C PRO A 265 -6.79 -8.97 -16.25
N VAL A 266 -7.13 -10.25 -16.38
CA VAL A 266 -6.99 -11.00 -17.63
C VAL A 266 -8.31 -10.92 -18.38
N VAL A 267 -8.29 -10.42 -19.61
CA VAL A 267 -9.48 -10.30 -20.46
C VAL A 267 -9.35 -11.22 -21.65
N ASP A 268 -10.36 -12.07 -21.84
CA ASP A 268 -10.46 -12.97 -22.99
C ASP A 268 -11.89 -12.99 -23.56
N ARG A 269 -12.02 -13.44 -24.81
CA ARG A 269 -13.33 -13.71 -25.41
C ARG A 269 -13.67 -15.17 -25.16
N GLU A 270 -14.61 -15.40 -24.26
CA GLU A 270 -15.05 -16.74 -23.85
C GLU A 270 -15.80 -17.45 -24.98
N SER A 271 -16.65 -16.73 -25.72
CA SER A 271 -17.39 -17.28 -26.87
C SER A 271 -17.97 -16.21 -27.81
N GLY A 272 -18.57 -16.65 -28.92
CA GLY A 272 -19.31 -15.79 -29.85
C GLY A 272 -18.47 -14.80 -30.66
N THR A 273 -19.15 -14.00 -31.49
CA THR A 273 -18.56 -12.95 -32.32
C THR A 273 -19.53 -11.78 -32.48
N GLY A 274 -19.03 -10.58 -32.75
CA GLY A 274 -19.90 -9.41 -32.94
C GLY A 274 -20.71 -9.12 -31.68
N LEU A 275 -22.03 -8.93 -31.84
CA LEU A 275 -22.96 -8.66 -30.74
C LEU A 275 -23.26 -9.89 -29.87
N ASP A 276 -23.02 -11.10 -30.38
CA ASP A 276 -23.22 -12.35 -29.65
C ASP A 276 -21.96 -12.78 -28.88
N ALA A 277 -20.91 -11.95 -28.89
CA ALA A 277 -19.68 -12.24 -28.16
C ALA A 277 -19.91 -12.21 -26.64
N VAL A 278 -19.28 -13.14 -25.93
CA VAL A 278 -19.15 -13.11 -24.47
C VAL A 278 -17.69 -12.86 -24.15
N TYR A 279 -17.42 -11.76 -23.46
CA TYR A 279 -16.11 -11.46 -22.93
C TYR A 279 -16.07 -11.80 -21.44
N ARG A 280 -14.91 -12.26 -21.01
CA ARG A 280 -14.65 -12.64 -19.62
C ARG A 280 -13.45 -11.86 -19.12
N MET A 281 -13.60 -11.25 -17.95
CA MET A 281 -12.51 -10.68 -17.18
C MET A 281 -12.29 -11.54 -15.93
N ARG A 282 -11.05 -11.93 -15.66
CA ARG A 282 -10.64 -12.69 -14.48
C ARG A 282 -9.64 -11.90 -13.65
N LEU A 283 -9.80 -11.92 -12.34
CA LEU A 283 -8.89 -11.31 -11.36
C LEU A 283 -8.65 -12.28 -10.20
N GLU A 284 -7.38 -12.56 -9.93
CA GLU A 284 -6.98 -13.31 -8.74
C GLU A 284 -7.01 -12.39 -7.52
N LEU A 285 -7.85 -12.73 -6.54
CA LEU A 285 -8.03 -12.09 -5.24
C LEU A 285 -8.00 -13.14 -4.10
N PRO A 286 -6.94 -13.97 -3.97
CA PRO A 286 -6.95 -15.11 -3.06
C PRO A 286 -7.20 -14.76 -1.58
N GLN A 287 -6.83 -13.56 -1.14
CA GLN A 287 -6.96 -13.10 0.25
C GLN A 287 -8.24 -12.32 0.52
N VAL A 288 -9.12 -12.17 -0.46
CA VAL A 288 -10.36 -11.41 -0.28
C VAL A 288 -11.48 -12.33 0.20
N ASP A 289 -12.06 -11.97 1.35
CA ASP A 289 -13.26 -12.63 1.87
C ASP A 289 -14.43 -12.50 0.87
N PRO A 290 -14.96 -13.63 0.34
CA PRO A 290 -16.15 -13.63 -0.52
C PRO A 290 -17.34 -12.87 0.08
N GLY A 291 -17.54 -12.94 1.40
CA GLY A 291 -18.68 -12.33 2.09
C GLY A 291 -18.61 -10.81 2.15
N ALA A 292 -17.41 -10.24 2.05
CA ALA A 292 -17.16 -8.80 2.06
C ALA A 292 -17.01 -8.21 0.64
N LEU A 293 -16.96 -9.04 -0.40
CA LEU A 293 -16.73 -8.60 -1.77
C LEU A 293 -17.95 -7.84 -2.32
N THR A 294 -17.71 -6.61 -2.78
CA THR A 294 -18.70 -5.77 -3.46
C THR A 294 -18.21 -5.43 -4.86
N LEU A 295 -19.14 -5.42 -5.82
CA LEU A 295 -18.86 -5.07 -7.20
C LEU A 295 -19.79 -3.94 -7.65
N GLY A 296 -19.24 -3.01 -8.40
CA GLY A 296 -19.97 -1.94 -9.05
C GLY A 296 -19.34 -1.59 -10.38
N ARG A 297 -20.03 -0.79 -11.18
CA ARG A 297 -19.46 -0.22 -12.40
C ARG A 297 -19.77 1.27 -12.44
N VAL A 298 -18.75 2.06 -12.77
CA VAL A 298 -18.89 3.50 -13.03
C VAL A 298 -18.18 3.78 -14.34
N ASP A 299 -18.94 4.17 -15.35
CA ASP A 299 -18.44 4.42 -16.70
C ASP A 299 -17.62 3.25 -17.27
N ASP A 300 -16.32 3.50 -17.46
CA ASP A 300 -15.30 2.61 -18.03
C ASP A 300 -14.52 1.84 -16.95
N ASP A 301 -14.92 1.93 -15.67
CA ASP A 301 -14.22 1.32 -14.55
C ASP A 301 -15.10 0.28 -13.84
N LEU A 302 -14.52 -0.88 -13.52
CA LEU A 302 -15.09 -1.80 -12.54
C LEU A 302 -14.65 -1.36 -11.13
N ILE A 303 -15.61 -1.23 -10.23
CA ILE A 303 -15.37 -0.96 -8.81
C ILE A 303 -15.38 -2.29 -8.08
N ILE A 304 -14.26 -2.63 -7.45
CA ILE A 304 -14.10 -3.81 -6.59
C ILE A 304 -13.91 -3.32 -5.18
N GLY A 305 -14.73 -3.76 -4.23
CA GLY A 305 -14.57 -3.41 -2.83
C GLY A 305 -14.51 -4.62 -1.91
N SER A 306 -13.74 -4.52 -0.85
CA SER A 306 -13.74 -5.48 0.27
C SER A 306 -13.19 -4.80 1.52
N GLY A 307 -13.69 -5.16 2.71
CA GLY A 307 -13.16 -4.66 3.99
C GLY A 307 -13.18 -3.13 4.12
N GLY A 308 -14.17 -2.45 3.53
CA GLY A 308 -14.25 -0.99 3.50
C GLY A 308 -13.35 -0.30 2.47
N MET A 309 -12.45 -1.03 1.81
CA MET A 309 -11.62 -0.54 0.71
C MET A 309 -12.37 -0.67 -0.63
N ARG A 310 -12.07 0.23 -1.57
CA ARG A 310 -12.56 0.17 -2.95
C ARG A 310 -11.44 0.49 -3.93
N ARG A 311 -11.30 -0.34 -4.97
CA ARG A 311 -10.44 -0.10 -6.12
C ARG A 311 -11.26 0.10 -7.38
N ARG A 312 -10.80 1.05 -8.21
CA ARG A 312 -11.20 1.16 -9.60
C ARG A 312 -10.25 0.36 -10.48
N VAL A 313 -10.78 -0.55 -11.27
CA VAL A 313 -10.06 -1.30 -12.30
C VAL A 313 -10.52 -0.77 -13.65
N ARG A 314 -9.61 -0.10 -14.36
CA ARG A 314 -9.88 0.43 -15.69
C ARG A 314 -10.19 -0.72 -16.64
N LEU A 315 -11.36 -0.70 -17.27
CA LEU A 315 -11.74 -1.75 -18.21
C LEU A 315 -10.91 -1.67 -19.49
N ALA A 316 -10.53 -2.84 -20.02
CA ALA A 316 -9.97 -2.98 -21.35
C ALA A 316 -10.92 -2.36 -22.39
N SER A 317 -10.37 -1.80 -23.48
CA SER A 317 -11.13 -1.03 -24.47
C SER A 317 -12.39 -1.76 -24.97
N VAL A 318 -12.31 -3.08 -25.19
CA VAL A 318 -13.45 -3.90 -25.63
C VAL A 318 -14.58 -3.99 -24.60
N LEU A 319 -14.26 -4.00 -23.31
CA LEU A 319 -15.23 -4.14 -22.21
C LEU A 319 -15.96 -2.83 -21.90
N ARG A 320 -15.36 -1.68 -22.26
CA ARG A 320 -15.98 -0.36 -22.09
C ARG A 320 -17.31 -0.23 -22.81
N ARG A 321 -17.44 -0.89 -23.97
CA ARG A 321 -18.66 -0.94 -24.80
C ARG A 321 -19.54 -2.17 -24.51
N CYS A 322 -19.30 -2.87 -23.42
CA CYS A 322 -20.08 -4.02 -23.00
C CYS A 322 -20.86 -3.72 -21.71
N ILE A 323 -21.96 -4.44 -21.49
CA ILE A 323 -22.67 -4.49 -20.21
C ILE A 323 -22.27 -5.74 -19.43
N VAL A 324 -22.16 -5.61 -18.11
CA VAL A 324 -21.96 -6.75 -17.20
C VAL A 324 -23.28 -7.51 -17.11
N PHE A 325 -23.24 -8.83 -17.24
CA PHE A 325 -24.44 -9.68 -17.09
C PHE A 325 -24.27 -10.81 -16.07
N ASP A 326 -23.04 -11.13 -15.68
CA ASP A 326 -22.75 -12.16 -14.68
C ASP A 326 -21.43 -11.83 -13.96
N ALA A 327 -21.35 -12.20 -12.69
CA ALA A 327 -20.16 -12.07 -11.86
C ALA A 327 -20.14 -13.18 -10.81
N GLN A 328 -18.97 -13.83 -10.66
CA GLN A 328 -18.79 -14.97 -9.77
C GLN A 328 -17.42 -14.93 -9.12
N PHE A 329 -17.36 -15.21 -7.82
CA PHE A 329 -16.12 -15.38 -7.07
C PHE A 329 -15.98 -16.83 -6.62
N ARG A 330 -14.92 -17.53 -7.04
CA ARG A 330 -14.65 -18.93 -6.67
C ARG A 330 -13.16 -19.19 -6.60
N GLY A 331 -12.72 -19.90 -5.55
CA GLY A 331 -11.32 -20.33 -5.40
C GLY A 331 -10.31 -19.17 -5.43
N GLY A 332 -10.68 -18.01 -4.89
CA GLY A 332 -9.83 -16.82 -4.94
C GLY A 332 -9.83 -16.09 -6.28
N GLU A 333 -10.62 -16.50 -7.28
CA GLU A 333 -10.70 -15.80 -8.58
C GLU A 333 -12.08 -15.14 -8.77
N LEU A 334 -12.09 -13.85 -9.09
CA LEU A 334 -13.26 -13.11 -9.54
C LEU A 334 -13.36 -13.20 -11.06
N THR A 335 -14.45 -13.79 -11.55
CA THR A 335 -14.83 -13.82 -12.97
C THR A 335 -16.01 -12.88 -13.20
N VAL A 336 -15.84 -11.89 -14.08
CA VAL A 336 -16.93 -11.01 -14.53
C VAL A 336 -17.16 -11.22 -16.02
N ARG A 337 -18.41 -11.46 -16.41
CA ARG A 337 -18.79 -11.65 -17.82
C ARG A 337 -19.53 -10.46 -18.37
N PHE A 338 -19.19 -10.16 -19.61
CA PHE A 338 -19.63 -9.00 -20.35
C PHE A 338 -20.20 -9.42 -21.69
N ARG A 339 -21.25 -8.73 -22.14
CA ARG A 339 -21.77 -8.83 -23.49
C ARG A 339 -21.76 -7.44 -24.16
N PRO A 340 -21.47 -7.35 -25.46
CA PRO A 340 -21.61 -6.14 -26.25
C PRO A 340 -22.90 -5.39 -25.95
N ASP A 341 -22.81 -4.07 -25.75
CA ASP A 341 -23.98 -3.20 -25.72
C ASP A 341 -24.35 -2.80 -27.16
N PRO A 342 -25.51 -3.24 -27.69
CA PRO A 342 -25.93 -2.90 -29.05
C PRO A 342 -26.03 -1.40 -29.33
N ALA A 343 -26.22 -0.56 -28.30
CA ALA A 343 -26.35 0.89 -28.46
C ALA A 343 -25.02 1.57 -28.83
N VAL A 344 -23.89 0.99 -28.44
CA VAL A 344 -22.56 1.61 -28.60
C VAL A 344 -21.56 0.70 -29.34
N TRP A 345 -21.97 -0.49 -29.76
CA TRP A 345 -21.10 -1.40 -30.50
C TRP A 345 -20.84 -0.90 -31.92
N PRO A 346 -19.59 -0.93 -32.41
CA PRO A 346 -19.28 -0.54 -33.78
C PRO A 346 -20.02 -1.45 -34.77
N LYS A 347 -20.66 -0.82 -35.76
CA LYS A 347 -21.37 -1.49 -36.86
C LYS A 347 -20.42 -2.09 -37.88
#